data_AF-A0A7J2RGD7-F1
#
_entry.id   AF-A0A7J2RGD7-F1
#
_cell.length_a   1.000
_cell.length_b   1.000
_cell.length_c   1.000
_cell.angle_alpha   90.00
_cell.angle_beta   90.00
_cell.angle_gamma   90.00
#
_symmetry.space_group_name_H-M   'P 1'
#
loop_
_entity.id
_entity.type
_entity.pdbx_description
1 polymer ?
#
loop_
_entity_poly.entity_id
_entity_poly.type
_entity_poly.pdbx_seq_one_letter_code
_entity_poly.pdbx_strand_id
1 'polypeptide(L)'
;MEITIKRRGERFIQNNRIGKNKPQSFTRNLDNFTTITSEEKIEIFEENIQNLKIEVILQDISSDSEIYENNILISNVILNLLNRILTKIRYRGDLEVLKKYFPNSFLESIQSKEFTDDPNLSIIIGNSTEVVENPLYVSSNGWSIFLSRKEPCPWKTFEKNPLSAIYVSGIAVGEVFKMLVEDFDSVEIRDEFIYDFITHGKGNQPVKKPTLPTFLGLDLTMIGCGSVGQAIVFALNQFDLRGKITLIDPDFIDESNKQRYPLAFNENVGMKKVLYLSKYLMDHSNNLLTILEYISPYEVAISINESLFKMKEVFISVDNVRTRTNVQAALPRKIWNAWTDTHANTLRYGIGKHNFIDDYQCLACVYYPQGKSPTQMELNTALLGLNEEELNSRIQQNDPIKEEDFQFIFKNYILRPDQKQRLINLIGQPFNNIFHGECGVFNLRLGEKHERTTATHIPMLVGTYLVIQYILHQLEIEEGELIQSIADFNAFTYPSEECLIKKKRNPNCICGNPIYQEVFKNKWM
;
A
#
# COMPACT_ATOMS: atom_id res chain seq x y z
N MET A 1 6.05 -32.21 -53.30
CA MET A 1 5.28 -31.51 -54.35
C MET A 1 4.66 -30.30 -53.67
N GLU A 2 5.34 -29.17 -53.81
CA GLU A 2 5.03 -27.89 -53.18
C GLU A 2 3.74 -27.31 -53.76
N ILE A 3 2.87 -26.78 -52.90
CA ILE A 3 1.76 -25.94 -53.33
C ILE A 3 1.85 -24.61 -52.60
N THR A 4 2.47 -23.66 -53.30
CA THR A 4 2.47 -22.23 -53.05
C THR A 4 1.08 -21.67 -53.33
N ILE A 5 0.46 -20.98 -52.35
CA ILE A 5 -0.72 -20.14 -52.60
C ILE A 5 -0.39 -18.68 -52.26
N LYS A 6 -0.28 -17.90 -53.32
CA LYS A 6 -0.30 -16.43 -53.33
C LYS A 6 -1.65 -15.91 -52.81
N ARG A 7 -1.62 -14.85 -51.99
CA ARG A 7 -2.72 -13.88 -51.93
C ARG A 7 -2.18 -12.45 -52.10
N ARG A 8 -2.76 -11.79 -53.10
CA ARG A 8 -2.71 -10.36 -53.42
C ARG A 8 -3.92 -9.68 -52.77
N GLY A 9 -3.77 -8.39 -52.48
CA GLY A 9 -4.83 -7.42 -52.21
C GLY A 9 -4.74 -6.88 -50.78
N GLU A 10 -4.84 -5.59 -50.51
CA GLU A 10 -5.04 -4.40 -51.33
C GLU A 10 -4.67 -3.19 -50.46
N ARG A 11 -4.16 -2.13 -51.08
CA ARG A 11 -3.82 -0.87 -50.41
C ARG A 11 -5.12 -0.14 -50.00
N PHE A 12 -5.25 0.17 -48.71
CA PHE A 12 -6.08 1.28 -48.25
C PHE A 12 -5.18 2.30 -47.55
N ILE A 13 -4.92 3.39 -48.27
CA ILE A 13 -4.39 4.63 -47.72
C ILE A 13 -5.62 5.43 -47.28
N GLN A 14 -5.82 5.58 -45.98
CA GLN A 14 -6.69 6.62 -45.44
C GLN A 14 -5.90 7.53 -44.51
N ASN A 15 -5.89 8.79 -44.91
CA ASN A 15 -5.43 9.95 -44.18
C ASN A 15 -6.03 9.99 -42.77
N ASN A 16 -5.20 9.80 -41.74
CA ASN A 16 -5.54 10.23 -40.40
C ASN A 16 -4.68 11.43 -40.03
N ARG A 17 -5.37 12.57 -39.91
CA ARG A 17 -4.88 13.81 -39.31
C ARG A 17 -4.26 13.49 -37.96
N ILE A 18 -3.07 14.04 -37.73
CA ILE A 18 -2.37 14.06 -36.46
C ILE A 18 -3.23 14.88 -35.48
N GLY A 19 -4.15 14.20 -34.79
CA GLY A 19 -4.73 14.71 -33.56
C GLY A 19 -3.66 14.60 -32.49
N LYS A 20 -3.34 15.73 -31.84
CA LYS A 20 -2.50 15.77 -30.64
C LYS A 20 -3.12 14.85 -29.59
N ASN A 21 -2.62 13.63 -29.45
CA ASN A 21 -2.95 12.76 -28.34
C ASN A 21 -2.40 13.40 -27.07
N LYS A 22 -3.25 14.10 -26.31
CA LYS A 22 -2.98 14.39 -24.90
C LYS A 22 -2.91 13.03 -24.16
N PRO A 23 -2.00 12.83 -23.21
CA PRO A 23 -1.95 11.61 -22.39
C PRO A 23 -3.22 11.51 -21.54
N GLN A 24 -4.24 10.79 -22.02
CA GLN A 24 -5.56 10.65 -21.38
C GLN A 24 -5.64 9.54 -20.31
N SER A 25 -4.53 8.92 -19.90
CA SER A 25 -4.53 7.82 -18.93
C SER A 25 -4.32 8.25 -17.47
N PHE A 26 -3.91 9.49 -17.21
CA PHE A 26 -3.64 9.97 -15.84
C PHE A 26 -4.84 10.71 -15.21
N THR A 27 -5.52 11.57 -15.98
CA THR A 27 -6.58 12.48 -15.50
C THR A 27 -7.80 11.75 -14.90
N ARG A 28 -8.12 10.54 -15.34
CA ARG A 28 -9.24 9.76 -14.77
C ARG A 28 -8.94 9.18 -13.38
N ASN A 29 -7.72 9.30 -12.85
CA ASN A 29 -7.29 8.63 -11.63
C ASN A 29 -7.23 9.52 -10.37
N LEU A 30 -7.57 10.82 -10.47
CA LEU A 30 -7.40 11.81 -9.40
C LEU A 30 -8.66 12.09 -8.55
N ASP A 31 -9.86 11.68 -9.01
CA ASP A 31 -11.17 12.03 -8.42
C ASP A 31 -11.43 11.55 -6.95
N ASN A 32 -10.46 10.93 -6.29
CA ASN A 32 -10.68 10.19 -5.05
C ASN A 32 -9.80 10.62 -3.86
N PHE A 33 -9.21 11.82 -3.89
CA PHE A 33 -8.74 12.46 -2.66
C PHE A 33 -9.93 13.16 -1.99
N THR A 34 -10.32 12.72 -0.79
CA THR A 34 -11.27 13.46 0.05
C THR A 34 -10.74 14.84 0.47
N THR A 35 -9.43 15.09 0.35
CA THR A 35 -8.79 16.41 0.56
C THR A 35 -8.86 17.35 -0.65
N ILE A 36 -8.91 16.79 -1.87
CA ILE A 36 -8.90 17.50 -3.15
C ILE A 36 -10.26 17.28 -3.81
N THR A 37 -11.32 17.82 -3.22
CA THR A 37 -12.71 17.56 -3.66
C THR A 37 -13.24 18.58 -4.65
N SER A 38 -12.51 19.67 -4.91
CA SER A 38 -12.88 20.63 -5.95
C SER A 38 -12.07 20.40 -7.21
N GLU A 39 -12.73 20.56 -8.37
CA GLU A 39 -12.09 20.52 -9.70
C GLU A 39 -10.86 21.46 -9.75
N GLU A 40 -10.97 22.63 -9.13
CA GLU A 40 -9.89 23.60 -8.99
C GLU A 40 -8.64 23.04 -8.29
N LYS A 41 -8.79 22.32 -7.17
CA LYS A 41 -7.63 21.72 -6.49
C LYS A 41 -7.01 20.60 -7.32
N ILE A 42 -7.80 19.87 -8.12
CA ILE A 42 -7.28 18.84 -9.03
C ILE A 42 -6.44 19.50 -10.12
N GLU A 43 -6.91 20.58 -10.72
CA GLU A 43 -6.17 21.32 -11.75
C GLU A 43 -4.84 21.86 -11.21
N ILE A 44 -4.85 22.47 -10.01
CA ILE A 44 -3.63 22.94 -9.34
C ILE A 44 -2.65 21.79 -9.08
N PHE A 45 -3.14 20.66 -8.56
CA PHE A 45 -2.30 19.48 -8.30
C PHE A 45 -1.69 18.92 -9.60
N GLU A 46 -2.46 18.85 -10.69
CA GLU A 46 -1.95 18.42 -11.99
C GLU A 46 -0.90 19.39 -12.55
N GLU A 47 -1.13 20.69 -12.43
CA GLU A 47 -0.17 21.72 -12.81
C GLU A 47 1.13 21.59 -12.00
N ASN A 48 1.02 21.42 -10.69
CA ASN A 48 2.16 21.20 -9.80
C ASN A 48 2.94 19.94 -10.20
N ILE A 49 2.28 18.82 -10.53
CA ILE A 49 2.95 17.61 -11.04
C ILE A 49 3.72 17.88 -12.33
N GLN A 50 3.14 18.65 -13.26
CA GLN A 50 3.80 18.93 -14.56
C GLN A 50 4.97 19.90 -14.44
N ASN A 51 4.93 20.78 -13.43
CA ASN A 51 5.93 21.82 -13.25
C ASN A 51 7.06 21.41 -12.31
N LEU A 52 6.79 20.53 -11.34
CA LEU A 52 7.76 20.11 -10.33
C LEU A 52 8.91 19.29 -10.95
N LYS A 53 10.12 19.83 -10.84
CA LYS A 53 11.38 19.23 -11.29
C LYS A 53 12.14 18.70 -10.07
N ILE A 54 12.33 17.39 -9.99
CA ILE A 54 13.10 16.77 -8.91
C ILE A 54 14.39 16.18 -9.44
N GLU A 55 15.50 16.52 -8.79
CA GLU A 55 16.78 15.88 -9.02
C GLU A 55 17.06 14.89 -7.87
N VAL A 56 17.53 13.69 -8.22
CA VAL A 56 18.02 12.69 -7.25
C VAL A 56 19.51 12.49 -7.50
N ILE A 57 20.32 12.81 -6.50
CA ILE A 57 21.79 12.73 -6.54
C ILE A 57 22.23 11.58 -5.63
N LEU A 58 22.80 10.53 -6.23
CA LEU A 58 23.48 9.48 -5.48
C LEU A 58 24.96 9.85 -5.35
N GLN A 59 25.36 10.30 -4.17
CA GLN A 59 26.75 10.60 -3.86
C GLN A 59 27.47 9.33 -3.38
N ASP A 60 28.79 9.47 -3.24
CA ASP A 60 29.66 8.50 -2.59
C ASP A 60 29.66 7.10 -3.24
N ILE A 61 30.47 6.91 -4.28
CA ILE A 61 31.08 5.61 -4.57
C ILE A 61 32.18 5.37 -3.52
N SER A 62 31.79 5.29 -2.24
CA SER A 62 32.75 5.04 -1.17
C SER A 62 33.35 3.65 -1.35
N SER A 63 34.59 3.44 -0.89
CA SER A 63 35.20 2.10 -0.85
C SER A 63 34.52 1.16 0.17
N ASP A 64 33.64 1.69 1.02
CA ASP A 64 32.83 0.90 1.95
C ASP A 64 31.57 0.42 1.20
N SER A 65 31.59 -0.86 0.83
CA SER A 65 30.52 -1.48 0.04
C SER A 65 29.16 -1.44 0.73
N GLU A 66 29.11 -1.46 2.06
CA GLU A 66 27.84 -1.57 2.79
C GLU A 66 27.05 -0.26 2.82
N ILE A 67 27.73 0.86 3.07
CA ILE A 67 27.13 2.20 3.02
C ILE A 67 26.64 2.49 1.60
N TYR A 68 27.47 2.13 0.62
CA TYR A 68 27.14 2.32 -0.78
C TYR A 68 25.89 1.52 -1.19
N GLU A 69 25.79 0.24 -0.82
CA GLU A 69 24.60 -0.56 -1.08
C GLU A 69 23.33 0.01 -0.42
N ASN A 70 23.45 0.57 0.78
CA ASN A 70 22.35 1.21 1.48
C ASN A 70 21.87 2.48 0.75
N ASN A 71 22.80 3.33 0.30
CA ASN A 71 22.49 4.54 -0.48
C ASN A 71 21.89 4.20 -1.85
N ILE A 72 22.36 3.14 -2.50
CA ILE A 72 21.76 2.61 -3.73
C ILE A 72 20.31 2.22 -3.49
N LEU A 73 20.03 1.52 -2.40
CA LEU A 73 18.66 1.13 -2.04
C LEU A 73 17.78 2.38 -1.82
N ILE A 74 18.29 3.40 -1.13
CA ILE A 74 17.58 4.67 -0.95
C ILE A 74 17.23 5.28 -2.32
N SER A 75 18.23 5.41 -3.20
CA SER A 75 18.08 5.98 -4.54
C SER A 75 17.04 5.21 -5.36
N ASN A 76 17.13 3.88 -5.34
CA ASN A 76 16.21 3.00 -6.05
C ASN A 76 14.76 3.22 -5.61
N VAL A 77 14.50 3.23 -4.30
CA VAL A 77 13.15 3.39 -3.78
C VAL A 77 12.62 4.78 -4.12
N ILE A 78 13.42 5.84 -3.93
CA ILE A 78 13.03 7.21 -4.28
C ILE A 78 12.67 7.31 -5.76
N LEU A 79 13.55 6.86 -6.66
CA LEU A 79 13.29 6.90 -8.11
C LEU A 79 12.04 6.10 -8.49
N ASN A 80 11.85 4.91 -7.91
CA ASN A 80 10.67 4.09 -8.18
C ASN A 80 9.37 4.80 -7.79
N LEU A 81 9.36 5.44 -6.62
CA LEU A 81 8.18 6.14 -6.12
C LEU A 81 7.91 7.45 -6.87
N LEU A 82 8.95 8.22 -7.18
CA LEU A 82 8.84 9.47 -7.94
C LEU A 82 8.41 9.23 -9.39
N ASN A 83 8.95 8.21 -10.06
CA ASN A 83 8.63 7.90 -11.46
C ASN A 83 7.15 7.60 -11.68
N ARG A 84 6.42 7.21 -10.63
CA ARG A 84 4.99 6.91 -10.70
C ARG A 84 4.11 8.16 -10.63
N ILE A 85 4.65 9.29 -10.16
CA ILE A 85 3.90 10.53 -9.94
C ILE A 85 4.38 11.62 -10.90
N LEU A 86 5.69 11.83 -10.99
CA LEU A 86 6.27 13.00 -11.66
C LEU A 86 6.57 12.75 -13.14
N THR A 87 6.53 13.83 -13.90
CA THR A 87 6.91 13.86 -15.32
C THR A 87 8.30 14.43 -15.56
N LYS A 88 8.93 15.05 -14.57
CA LYS A 88 10.27 15.65 -14.66
C LYS A 88 11.17 15.16 -13.52
N ILE A 89 12.07 14.24 -13.84
CA ILE A 89 13.01 13.63 -12.89
C ILE A 89 14.39 13.59 -13.54
N ARG A 90 15.40 14.10 -12.83
CA ARG A 90 16.81 13.96 -13.22
C ARG A 90 17.51 13.07 -12.20
N TYR A 91 18.22 12.06 -12.68
CA TYR A 91 19.06 11.22 -11.81
C TYR A 91 20.53 11.52 -12.10
N ARG A 92 21.28 11.84 -11.04
CA ARG A 92 22.72 12.11 -11.08
C ARG A 92 23.45 11.03 -10.29
N GLY A 93 23.85 9.96 -10.99
CA GLY A 93 24.55 8.80 -10.43
C GLY A 93 24.84 7.75 -11.51
N ASP A 94 25.39 6.61 -11.12
CA ASP A 94 25.64 5.50 -12.06
C ASP A 94 24.32 4.76 -12.38
N LEU A 95 23.95 4.74 -13.67
CA LEU A 95 22.76 4.04 -14.16
C LEU A 95 22.94 2.52 -14.21
N GLU A 96 24.18 2.01 -14.32
CA GLU A 96 24.44 0.56 -14.34
C GLU A 96 24.04 -0.08 -13.01
N VAL A 97 24.19 0.67 -11.92
CA VAL A 97 23.77 0.24 -10.60
C VAL A 97 22.25 0.05 -10.51
N LEU A 98 21.47 0.91 -11.18
CA LEU A 98 20.00 0.79 -11.20
C LEU A 98 19.52 -0.42 -12.01
N LYS A 99 20.26 -0.86 -13.03
CA LYS A 99 19.91 -2.04 -13.86
C LYS A 99 19.84 -3.34 -13.06
N LYS A 100 20.49 -3.41 -11.90
CA LYS A 100 20.39 -4.55 -10.99
C LYS A 100 18.99 -4.68 -10.36
N TYR A 101 18.26 -3.58 -10.26
CA TYR A 101 17.01 -3.50 -9.48
C TYR A 101 15.77 -3.27 -10.33
N PHE A 102 15.92 -2.65 -11.51
CA PHE A 102 14.80 -2.25 -12.34
C PHE A 102 14.87 -2.82 -13.76
N PRO A 103 13.70 -3.10 -14.38
CA PRO A 103 13.66 -3.47 -15.79
C PRO A 103 14.10 -2.30 -16.68
N ASN A 104 14.60 -2.60 -17.88
CA ASN A 104 15.04 -1.58 -18.85
C ASN A 104 13.95 -0.54 -19.15
N SER A 105 12.69 -0.96 -19.22
CA SER A 105 11.54 -0.08 -19.44
C SER A 105 11.40 1.02 -18.37
N PHE A 106 11.76 0.71 -17.12
CA PHE A 106 11.76 1.68 -16.03
C PHE A 106 12.90 2.70 -16.20
N LEU A 107 14.09 2.24 -16.60
CA LEU A 107 15.24 3.12 -16.83
C LEU A 107 14.99 4.06 -18.01
N GLU A 108 14.44 3.55 -19.10
CA GLU A 108 13.97 4.35 -20.25
C GLU A 108 12.92 5.39 -19.80
N SER A 109 12.02 5.00 -18.88
CA SER A 109 11.03 5.92 -18.31
C SER A 109 11.66 7.04 -17.48
N ILE A 110 12.75 6.78 -16.74
CA ILE A 110 13.47 7.83 -15.99
C ILE A 110 14.19 8.75 -16.97
N GLN A 111 14.93 8.19 -17.94
CA GLN A 111 15.69 8.98 -18.92
C GLN A 111 14.78 9.87 -19.78
N SER A 112 13.59 9.40 -20.15
CA SER A 112 12.63 10.19 -20.92
C SER A 112 11.99 11.36 -20.16
N LYS A 113 12.20 11.44 -18.84
CA LYS A 113 11.70 12.50 -17.95
C LYS A 113 12.78 13.51 -17.56
N GLU A 114 13.96 13.42 -18.15
CA GLU A 114 15.07 14.30 -17.85
C GLU A 114 14.78 15.77 -18.24
N PHE A 115 15.38 16.71 -17.51
CA PHE A 115 15.25 18.15 -17.74
C PHE A 115 16.61 18.85 -17.62
N THR A 116 16.74 20.00 -18.30
CA THR A 116 18.00 20.74 -18.41
C THR A 116 18.15 21.91 -17.44
N ASP A 117 17.04 22.50 -16.98
CA ASP A 117 17.07 23.67 -16.11
C ASP A 117 17.31 23.28 -14.64
N ASP A 118 17.27 24.27 -13.74
CA ASP A 118 17.42 24.07 -12.31
C ASP A 118 16.23 23.29 -11.71
N PRO A 119 16.51 22.35 -10.77
CA PRO A 119 15.48 21.60 -10.07
C PRO A 119 14.75 22.46 -9.03
N ASN A 120 13.51 22.10 -8.71
CA ASN A 120 12.80 22.68 -7.56
C ASN A 120 13.32 22.13 -6.23
N LEU A 121 13.79 20.88 -6.24
CA LEU A 121 14.37 20.20 -5.09
C LEU A 121 15.43 19.19 -5.58
N SER A 122 16.60 19.19 -4.94
CA SER A 122 17.62 18.16 -5.14
C SER A 122 17.68 17.24 -3.92
N ILE A 123 17.25 16.00 -4.08
CA ILE A 123 17.36 14.96 -3.06
C ILE A 123 18.78 14.39 -3.13
N ILE A 124 19.55 14.59 -2.07
CA ILE A 124 20.96 14.22 -1.98
C ILE A 124 21.09 13.00 -1.07
N ILE A 125 21.61 11.91 -1.61
CA ILE A 125 21.79 10.65 -0.92
C ILE A 125 23.29 10.44 -0.70
N GLY A 126 23.71 10.48 0.55
CA GLY A 126 25.13 10.44 0.94
C GLY A 126 25.45 11.43 2.04
N ASN A 127 26.74 11.59 2.34
CA ASN A 127 27.20 12.41 3.47
C ASN A 127 28.07 13.59 3.04
N SER A 128 28.11 13.89 1.75
CA SER A 128 28.92 14.96 1.19
C SER A 128 28.05 16.18 0.91
N THR A 129 28.61 17.38 1.09
CA THR A 129 27.91 18.62 0.73
C THR A 129 27.81 18.74 -0.79
N GLU A 130 26.62 19.07 -1.31
CA GLU A 130 26.45 19.49 -2.71
C GLU A 130 26.13 20.97 -2.79
N VAL A 131 26.61 21.61 -3.85
CA VAL A 131 26.22 22.97 -4.19
C VAL A 131 25.01 22.89 -5.12
N VAL A 132 23.81 22.93 -4.55
CA VAL A 132 22.53 22.92 -5.27
C VAL A 132 21.54 23.86 -4.60
N GLU A 133 20.60 24.37 -5.39
CA GLU A 133 19.47 25.15 -4.86
C GLU A 133 18.43 24.18 -4.27
N ASN A 134 18.00 24.43 -3.03
CA ASN A 134 17.03 23.60 -2.28
C ASN A 134 17.44 22.13 -2.10
N PRO A 135 18.51 21.84 -1.31
CA PRO A 135 18.90 20.48 -1.00
C PRO A 135 17.90 19.81 -0.03
N LEU A 136 17.72 18.50 -0.20
CA LEU A 136 17.18 17.59 0.81
C LEU A 136 18.15 16.43 0.99
N TYR A 137 18.99 16.51 2.01
CA TYR A 137 19.89 15.46 2.41
C TYR A 137 19.13 14.32 3.08
N VAL A 138 19.37 13.09 2.62
CA VAL A 138 18.70 11.88 3.07
C VAL A 138 19.74 10.82 3.44
N SER A 139 19.62 10.27 4.65
CA SER A 139 20.52 9.22 5.12
C SER A 139 19.83 8.27 6.10
N SER A 140 20.39 7.07 6.27
CA SER A 140 19.94 6.11 7.26
C SER A 140 21.11 5.37 7.90
N ASN A 141 20.95 4.95 9.15
CA ASN A 141 22.01 4.34 9.96
C ASN A 141 21.43 3.50 11.08
N GLY A 142 21.60 2.17 10.99
CA GLY A 142 20.97 1.24 11.92
C GLY A 142 19.44 1.42 11.90
N TRP A 143 18.83 1.57 13.07
CA TRP A 143 17.40 1.83 13.23
C TRP A 143 17.01 3.30 13.15
N SER A 144 17.89 4.16 12.63
CA SER A 144 17.64 5.60 12.54
C SER A 144 17.64 6.11 11.11
N ILE A 145 16.83 7.14 10.88
CA ILE A 145 16.74 7.89 9.64
C ILE A 145 17.05 9.36 9.90
N PHE A 146 17.57 10.04 8.88
CA PHE A 146 17.93 11.45 8.92
C PHE A 146 17.46 12.13 7.64
N LEU A 147 16.79 13.28 7.79
CA LEU A 147 16.50 14.22 6.72
C LEU A 147 16.95 15.62 7.13
N SER A 148 17.51 16.38 6.18
CA SER A 148 17.92 17.76 6.42
C SER A 148 17.87 18.59 5.15
N ARG A 149 17.45 19.85 5.27
CA ARG A 149 17.45 20.85 4.19
C ARG A 149 18.66 21.79 4.24
N LYS A 150 19.53 21.62 5.24
CA LYS A 150 20.66 22.53 5.50
C LYS A 150 21.99 21.87 5.19
N GLU A 151 22.26 20.77 5.86
CA GLU A 151 23.57 20.11 5.84
C GLU A 151 23.43 18.58 5.72
N PRO A 152 24.47 17.89 5.20
CA PRO A 152 24.52 16.43 5.19
C PRO A 152 24.43 15.83 6.60
N CYS A 153 24.15 14.53 6.65
CA CYS A 153 24.07 13.79 7.91
C CYS A 153 25.37 13.93 8.73
N PRO A 154 25.30 14.36 10.01
CA PRO A 154 26.50 14.58 10.82
C PRO A 154 27.14 13.29 11.34
N TRP A 155 26.47 12.15 11.19
CA TRP A 155 26.94 10.86 11.72
C TRP A 155 28.26 10.43 11.08
N LYS A 156 29.17 9.94 11.91
CA LYS A 156 30.54 9.57 11.48
C LYS A 156 30.71 8.09 11.17
N THR A 157 29.79 7.25 11.64
CA THR A 157 29.87 5.80 11.48
C THR A 157 28.50 5.29 11.09
N PHE A 158 28.44 4.43 10.09
CA PHE A 158 27.19 3.91 9.54
C PHE A 158 27.09 2.41 9.78
N GLU A 159 25.87 1.95 10.06
CA GLU A 159 25.52 0.54 10.08
C GLU A 159 24.39 0.32 9.08
N LYS A 160 24.59 -0.63 8.16
CA LYS A 160 23.62 -0.93 7.12
C LYS A 160 22.34 -1.47 7.76
N ASN A 161 21.21 -0.87 7.40
CA ASN A 161 19.90 -1.43 7.69
C ASN A 161 18.97 -1.10 6.52
N PRO A 162 18.68 -2.08 5.63
CA PRO A 162 17.89 -1.82 4.43
C PRO A 162 16.47 -1.32 4.76
N LEU A 163 15.91 -1.66 5.92
CA LEU A 163 14.58 -1.21 6.30
C LEU A 163 14.55 0.29 6.61
N SER A 164 15.57 0.80 7.31
CA SER A 164 15.70 2.25 7.55
C SER A 164 15.89 3.03 6.25
N ALA A 165 16.65 2.47 5.29
CA ALA A 165 16.85 3.03 3.96
C ALA A 165 15.54 3.09 3.16
N ILE A 166 14.76 2.01 3.16
CA ILE A 166 13.47 1.99 2.47
C ILE A 166 12.50 2.99 3.12
N TYR A 167 12.46 3.05 4.45
CA TYR A 167 11.55 3.94 5.15
C TYR A 167 11.92 5.42 4.93
N VAL A 168 13.20 5.80 5.04
CA VAL A 168 13.64 7.18 4.79
C VAL A 168 13.35 7.63 3.36
N SER A 169 13.43 6.70 2.40
CA SER A 169 13.05 6.96 1.00
C SER A 169 11.57 7.34 0.87
N GLY A 170 10.70 6.66 1.61
CA GLY A 170 9.28 6.99 1.69
C GLY A 170 9.04 8.39 2.28
N ILE A 171 9.80 8.78 3.32
CA ILE A 171 9.70 10.11 3.92
C ILE A 171 10.22 11.19 2.95
N ALA A 172 11.33 10.93 2.25
CA ALA A 172 11.89 11.86 1.26
C ALA A 172 10.91 12.10 0.09
N VAL A 173 10.24 11.06 -0.39
CA VAL A 173 9.16 11.22 -1.40
C VAL A 173 7.94 11.91 -0.78
N GLY A 174 7.68 11.72 0.53
CA GLY A 174 6.70 12.48 1.29
C GLY A 174 6.98 13.99 1.27
N GLU A 175 8.25 14.41 1.40
CA GLU A 175 8.63 15.83 1.27
C GLU A 175 8.30 16.40 -0.11
N VAL A 176 8.53 15.63 -1.18
CA VAL A 176 8.12 16.00 -2.54
C VAL A 176 6.60 16.10 -2.63
N PHE A 177 5.88 15.16 -2.01
CA PHE A 177 4.42 15.17 -2.03
C PHE A 177 3.84 16.37 -1.27
N LYS A 178 4.47 16.81 -0.17
CA LYS A 178 4.08 18.04 0.54
C LYS A 178 4.16 19.27 -0.37
N MET A 179 5.21 19.40 -1.18
CA MET A 179 5.33 20.49 -2.18
C MET A 179 4.21 20.46 -3.22
N LEU A 180 3.63 19.29 -3.53
CA LEU A 180 2.53 19.19 -4.49
C LEU A 180 1.20 19.68 -3.93
N VAL A 181 1.03 19.64 -2.60
CA VAL A 181 -0.27 19.88 -1.93
C VAL A 181 -0.28 21.08 -0.98
N GLU A 182 0.87 21.73 -0.75
CA GLU A 182 1.01 22.84 0.20
C GLU A 182 0.07 24.03 -0.07
N ASP A 183 -0.35 24.20 -1.33
CA ASP A 183 -1.30 25.25 -1.74
C ASP A 183 -2.72 25.05 -1.19
N PHE A 184 -3.08 23.81 -0.80
CA PHE A 184 -4.48 23.48 -0.48
C PHE A 184 -4.66 22.48 0.67
N ASP A 185 -3.59 22.03 1.31
CA ASP A 185 -3.56 21.21 2.53
C ASP A 185 -2.49 21.73 3.51
N SER A 186 -2.70 21.49 4.80
CA SER A 186 -1.72 21.84 5.84
C SER A 186 -0.60 20.81 5.87
N VAL A 187 0.63 21.24 5.56
CA VAL A 187 1.83 20.39 5.59
C VAL A 187 2.84 20.88 6.61
N GLU A 188 3.54 19.94 7.24
CA GLU A 188 4.66 20.24 8.13
C GLU A 188 5.98 20.09 7.37
N ILE A 189 6.76 21.16 7.28
CA ILE A 189 8.11 21.16 6.71
C ILE A 189 9.12 21.42 7.83
N ARG A 190 10.10 20.54 7.98
CA ARG A 190 11.21 20.71 8.93
C ARG A 190 12.53 20.90 8.21
N ASP A 191 13.39 21.73 8.80
CA ASP A 191 14.77 21.89 8.36
C ASP A 191 15.61 20.66 8.63
N GLU A 192 15.35 19.97 9.74
CA GLU A 192 16.05 18.75 10.15
C GLU A 192 15.07 17.81 10.83
N PHE A 193 15.22 16.52 10.58
CA PHE A 193 14.41 15.48 11.18
C PHE A 193 15.24 14.21 11.42
N ILE A 194 15.24 13.76 12.66
CA ILE A 194 15.79 12.49 13.10
C ILE A 194 14.65 11.66 13.66
N TYR A 195 14.61 10.39 13.27
CA TYR A 195 13.71 9.42 13.86
C TYR A 195 14.38 8.08 13.95
N ASP A 196 14.05 7.33 15.00
CA ASP A 196 14.50 5.97 15.18
C ASP A 196 13.34 5.08 15.63
N PHE A 197 13.38 3.82 15.24
CA PHE A 197 12.24 2.91 15.41
C PHE A 197 12.11 2.29 16.81
N ILE A 198 12.98 2.67 17.76
CA ILE A 198 13.09 2.07 19.10
C ILE A 198 12.79 3.11 20.19
N THR A 199 13.35 4.31 20.07
CA THR A 199 13.22 5.46 20.98
C THR A 199 12.41 6.61 20.38
N HIS A 200 11.98 6.49 19.13
CA HIS A 200 11.04 7.40 18.46
C HIS A 200 11.47 8.87 18.45
N GLY A 201 12.77 9.11 18.25
CA GLY A 201 13.33 10.46 18.09
C GLY A 201 13.73 11.14 19.40
N LYS A 202 13.82 10.39 20.52
CA LYS A 202 14.32 10.94 21.80
C LYS A 202 15.82 11.24 21.80
N GLY A 203 16.58 10.69 20.85
CA GLY A 203 18.03 10.90 20.73
C GLY A 203 18.43 11.60 19.43
N ASN A 204 19.54 12.36 19.49
CA ASN A 204 20.18 12.96 18.32
C ASN A 204 21.26 12.06 17.69
N GLN A 205 21.41 10.84 18.21
CA GLN A 205 22.40 9.86 17.76
C GLN A 205 21.69 8.64 17.18
N PRO A 206 22.29 7.97 16.19
CA PRO A 206 21.66 6.84 15.53
C PRO A 206 21.61 5.64 16.47
N VAL A 207 20.46 4.99 16.55
CA VAL A 207 20.26 3.76 17.31
C VAL A 207 20.67 2.59 16.44
N LYS A 208 21.76 1.94 16.82
CA LYS A 208 22.38 0.87 16.02
C LYS A 208 21.99 -0.53 16.44
N LYS A 209 21.69 -0.70 17.73
CA LYS A 209 21.30 -1.98 18.31
C LYS A 209 19.78 -2.13 18.34
N PRO A 210 19.25 -3.36 18.24
CA PRO A 210 20.00 -4.62 18.02
C PRO A 210 20.52 -4.75 16.58
N THR A 211 21.56 -5.55 16.37
CA THR A 211 22.04 -5.87 15.01
C THR A 211 20.98 -6.66 14.25
N LEU A 212 20.86 -6.41 12.94
CA LEU A 212 19.95 -7.16 12.09
C LEU A 212 20.34 -8.65 12.01
N PRO A 213 19.36 -9.56 11.96
CA PRO A 213 19.66 -10.97 11.75
C PRO A 213 20.14 -11.21 10.31
N THR A 214 21.06 -12.16 10.14
CA THR A 214 21.58 -12.54 8.82
C THR A 214 20.54 -13.27 7.96
N PHE A 215 19.54 -13.88 8.59
CA PHE A 215 18.36 -14.46 7.93
C PHE A 215 17.12 -14.22 8.78
N LEU A 216 15.95 -14.21 8.15
CA LEU A 216 14.67 -14.06 8.84
C LEU A 216 13.86 -15.37 8.74
N GLY A 217 13.57 -15.97 9.90
CA GLY A 217 12.70 -17.13 10.01
C GLY A 217 11.22 -16.72 9.93
N LEU A 218 10.48 -17.32 9.00
CA LEU A 218 9.07 -17.02 8.74
C LEU A 218 8.19 -18.26 9.00
N ASP A 219 7.08 -18.03 9.69
CA ASP A 219 5.88 -18.87 9.70
C ASP A 219 4.67 -17.93 9.61
N LEU A 220 4.53 -17.34 8.41
CA LEU A 220 3.76 -16.14 8.15
C LEU A 220 2.61 -16.41 7.18
N THR A 221 1.43 -15.89 7.48
CA THR A 221 0.32 -15.80 6.53
C THR A 221 0.05 -14.35 6.17
N MET A 222 0.14 -14.00 4.89
CA MET A 222 -0.11 -12.66 4.38
C MET A 222 -1.44 -12.63 3.61
N ILE A 223 -2.35 -11.76 4.06
CA ILE A 223 -3.70 -11.61 3.54
C ILE A 223 -3.84 -10.22 2.93
N GLY A 224 -4.00 -10.17 1.61
CA GLY A 224 -3.91 -8.96 0.81
C GLY A 224 -2.50 -8.76 0.25
N CYS A 225 -2.36 -8.99 -1.05
CA CYS A 225 -1.14 -8.80 -1.85
C CYS A 225 -1.21 -7.50 -2.68
N GLY A 226 -2.02 -6.54 -2.23
CA GLY A 226 -2.13 -5.22 -2.81
C GLY A 226 -0.91 -4.32 -2.56
N SER A 227 -1.08 -3.01 -2.73
CA SER A 227 0.02 -2.04 -2.64
C SER A 227 0.88 -2.17 -1.38
N VAL A 228 0.23 -2.22 -0.20
CA VAL A 228 0.91 -2.42 1.09
C VAL A 228 1.54 -3.81 1.18
N GLY A 229 0.84 -4.86 0.74
CA GLY A 229 1.38 -6.23 0.71
C GLY A 229 2.64 -6.35 -0.16
N GLN A 230 2.69 -5.64 -1.29
CA GLN A 230 3.89 -5.57 -2.12
C GLN A 230 5.04 -4.83 -1.43
N ALA A 231 4.76 -3.74 -0.70
CA ALA A 231 5.77 -3.04 0.09
C ALA A 231 6.34 -3.91 1.23
N ILE A 232 5.48 -4.67 1.91
CA ILE A 232 5.89 -5.67 2.92
C ILE A 232 6.81 -6.71 2.28
N VAL A 233 6.42 -7.30 1.15
CA VAL A 233 7.25 -8.29 0.44
C VAL A 233 8.57 -7.68 -0.04
N PHE A 234 8.56 -6.45 -0.54
CA PHE A 234 9.77 -5.73 -0.93
C PHE A 234 10.73 -5.55 0.27
N ALA A 235 10.22 -5.17 1.43
CA ALA A 235 11.00 -5.01 2.66
C ALA A 235 11.50 -6.37 3.22
N LEU A 236 10.70 -7.43 3.17
CA LEU A 236 11.12 -8.78 3.57
C LEU A 236 12.22 -9.32 2.65
N ASN A 237 12.15 -9.05 1.35
CA ASN A 237 13.11 -9.52 0.35
C ASN A 237 14.50 -8.85 0.45
N GLN A 238 14.74 -8.04 1.49
CA GLN A 238 16.06 -7.51 1.84
C GLN A 238 16.86 -8.45 2.76
N PHE A 239 16.27 -9.58 3.15
CA PHE A 239 16.86 -10.59 4.02
C PHE A 239 16.86 -11.95 3.34
N ASP A 240 17.79 -12.82 3.73
CA ASP A 240 17.67 -14.24 3.43
C ASP A 240 16.48 -14.82 4.22
N LEU A 241 15.43 -15.24 3.52
CA LEU A 241 14.20 -15.72 4.15
C LEU A 241 14.21 -17.23 4.30
N ARG A 242 13.79 -17.75 5.45
CA ARG A 242 13.70 -19.19 5.72
C ARG A 242 12.38 -19.56 6.34
N GLY A 243 11.80 -20.70 5.95
CA GLY A 243 10.58 -21.22 6.57
C GLY A 243 9.39 -21.20 5.62
N LYS A 244 8.23 -20.74 6.10
CA LYS A 244 6.96 -20.80 5.37
C LYS A 244 6.31 -19.43 5.26
N ILE A 245 5.86 -19.08 4.05
CA ILE A 245 4.99 -17.95 3.81
C ILE A 245 3.75 -18.41 3.04
N THR A 246 2.58 -17.97 3.49
CA THR A 246 1.31 -18.21 2.80
C THR A 246 0.77 -16.90 2.28
N LEU A 247 0.43 -16.82 1.00
CA LEU A 247 -0.01 -15.62 0.31
C LEU A 247 -1.46 -15.81 -0.15
N ILE A 248 -2.34 -14.87 0.22
CA ILE A 248 -3.78 -14.95 -0.07
C ILE A 248 -4.26 -13.63 -0.69
N ASP A 249 -4.65 -13.67 -1.96
CA ASP A 249 -5.28 -12.55 -2.67
C ASP A 249 -5.95 -13.05 -3.98
N PRO A 250 -7.21 -12.69 -4.27
CA PRO A 250 -7.89 -13.14 -5.49
C PRO A 250 -7.49 -12.37 -6.75
N ASP A 251 -6.92 -11.18 -6.61
CA ASP A 251 -6.83 -10.19 -7.67
C ASP A 251 -5.62 -10.38 -8.60
N PHE A 252 -5.66 -9.63 -9.70
CA PHE A 252 -4.57 -9.44 -10.64
C PHE A 252 -3.90 -8.07 -10.44
N ILE A 253 -2.68 -7.94 -10.94
CA ILE A 253 -2.04 -6.64 -11.12
C ILE A 253 -2.70 -5.96 -12.31
N ASP A 254 -3.34 -4.82 -12.05
CA ASP A 254 -4.03 -4.01 -13.07
C ASP A 254 -3.18 -2.77 -13.45
N GLU A 255 -3.46 -2.19 -14.62
CA GLU A 255 -2.88 -0.91 -15.06
C GLU A 255 -3.02 0.19 -13.99
N SER A 256 -4.21 0.26 -13.37
CA SER A 256 -4.54 1.16 -12.26
C SER A 256 -3.93 0.73 -10.93
N ASN A 257 -2.94 -0.17 -10.91
CA ASN A 257 -2.13 -0.45 -9.72
C ASN A 257 -0.75 0.19 -9.83
N LYS A 258 -0.25 0.48 -11.04
CA LYS A 258 1.10 1.01 -11.27
C LYS A 258 1.34 2.37 -10.61
N GLN A 259 0.31 3.17 -10.35
CA GLN A 259 0.45 4.43 -9.66
C GLN A 259 0.70 4.31 -8.15
N ARG A 260 0.67 3.11 -7.54
CA ARG A 260 0.93 2.96 -6.08
C ARG A 260 1.57 1.63 -5.66
N TYR A 261 1.62 0.62 -6.52
CA TYR A 261 2.17 -0.69 -6.17
C TYR A 261 3.66 -0.69 -6.47
N PRO A 262 4.54 -0.79 -5.44
CA PRO A 262 5.98 -0.60 -5.64
C PRO A 262 6.63 -1.65 -6.57
N LEU A 263 5.99 -2.80 -6.75
CA LEU A 263 6.45 -3.87 -7.63
C LEU A 263 5.59 -4.04 -8.89
N ALA A 264 4.58 -3.18 -9.12
CA ALA A 264 3.80 -3.22 -10.37
C ALA A 264 4.54 -2.46 -11.48
N PHE A 265 4.97 -3.19 -12.50
CA PHE A 265 5.61 -2.68 -13.72
C PHE A 265 4.81 -3.14 -14.95
N ASN A 266 5.09 -2.61 -16.13
CA ASN A 266 4.32 -2.94 -17.34
C ASN A 266 4.37 -4.44 -17.66
N GLU A 267 5.48 -5.10 -17.34
CA GLU A 267 5.76 -6.50 -17.64
C GLU A 267 4.94 -7.47 -16.78
N ASN A 268 4.35 -7.00 -15.68
CA ASN A 268 3.62 -7.87 -14.74
C ASN A 268 2.11 -7.55 -14.65
N VAL A 269 1.62 -6.61 -15.46
CA VAL A 269 0.17 -6.38 -15.60
C VAL A 269 -0.52 -7.63 -16.15
N GLY A 270 -1.66 -7.99 -15.55
CA GLY A 270 -2.40 -9.21 -15.85
C GLY A 270 -1.94 -10.45 -15.10
N MET A 271 -0.83 -10.39 -14.34
CA MET A 271 -0.42 -11.49 -13.45
C MET A 271 -1.27 -11.51 -12.18
N LYS A 272 -1.52 -12.70 -11.63
CA LYS A 272 -2.10 -12.85 -10.28
C LYS A 272 -1.13 -12.28 -9.25
N LYS A 273 -1.63 -11.42 -8.36
CA LYS A 273 -0.77 -10.74 -7.35
C LYS A 273 0.01 -11.76 -6.51
N VAL A 274 -0.67 -12.82 -6.06
CA VAL A 274 -0.07 -13.91 -5.28
C VAL A 274 1.08 -14.59 -6.02
N LEU A 275 0.85 -15.00 -7.27
CA LEU A 275 1.86 -15.69 -8.08
C LEU A 275 3.05 -14.79 -8.39
N TYR A 276 2.79 -13.52 -8.64
CA TYR A 276 3.86 -12.54 -8.87
C TYR A 276 4.74 -12.37 -7.63
N LEU A 277 4.15 -12.19 -6.45
CA LEU A 277 4.92 -12.03 -5.21
C LEU A 277 5.67 -13.30 -4.81
N SER A 278 5.08 -14.47 -5.06
CA SER A 278 5.77 -15.76 -4.87
C SER A 278 7.01 -15.86 -5.76
N LYS A 279 6.86 -15.57 -7.06
CA LYS A 279 8.01 -15.53 -7.99
C LYS A 279 9.07 -14.54 -7.52
N TYR A 280 8.66 -13.32 -7.15
CA TYR A 280 9.57 -12.29 -6.67
C TYR A 280 10.40 -12.74 -5.45
N LEU A 281 9.79 -13.44 -4.50
CA LEU A 281 10.48 -14.02 -3.35
C LEU A 281 11.38 -15.20 -3.72
N MET A 282 11.00 -16.02 -4.70
CA MET A 282 11.79 -17.19 -5.13
C MET A 282 12.97 -16.83 -6.03
N ASP A 283 12.91 -15.69 -6.73
CA ASP A 283 14.02 -15.20 -7.57
C ASP A 283 15.24 -14.75 -6.74
N HIS A 284 15.07 -14.55 -5.42
CA HIS A 284 16.18 -14.30 -4.49
C HIS A 284 16.86 -15.62 -4.09
N SER A 285 18.03 -15.91 -4.68
CA SER A 285 18.68 -17.23 -4.64
C SER A 285 18.98 -17.82 -3.26
N ASN A 286 19.08 -16.97 -2.23
CA ASN A 286 19.36 -17.41 -0.86
C ASN A 286 18.11 -17.81 -0.07
N ASN A 287 16.92 -17.58 -0.61
CA ASN A 287 15.67 -17.86 0.10
C ASN A 287 15.43 -19.37 0.18
N LEU A 288 15.15 -19.85 1.38
CA LEU A 288 14.77 -21.23 1.70
C LEU A 288 13.32 -21.25 2.19
N LEU A 289 12.41 -20.88 1.28
CA LEU A 289 10.99 -20.72 1.57
C LEU A 289 10.14 -21.85 1.00
N THR A 290 9.15 -22.27 1.78
CA THR A 290 7.95 -22.92 1.27
C THR A 290 6.87 -21.86 1.11
N ILE A 291 6.46 -21.60 -0.13
CA ILE A 291 5.40 -20.63 -0.44
C ILE A 291 4.10 -21.38 -0.73
N LEU A 292 3.02 -21.02 -0.05
CA LEU A 292 1.66 -21.47 -0.38
C LEU A 292 0.86 -20.32 -0.96
N GLU A 293 0.19 -20.57 -2.07
CA GLU A 293 -0.48 -19.56 -2.87
C GLU A 293 -1.99 -19.84 -2.92
N TYR A 294 -2.81 -18.89 -2.48
CA TYR A 294 -4.27 -18.97 -2.56
C TYR A 294 -4.80 -17.81 -3.39
N ILE A 295 -5.21 -18.14 -4.62
CA ILE A 295 -5.78 -17.19 -5.59
C ILE A 295 -7.29 -17.10 -5.38
N SER A 296 -7.69 -16.76 -4.17
CA SER A 296 -9.09 -16.69 -3.74
C SER A 296 -9.26 -15.67 -2.62
N PRO A 297 -10.49 -15.21 -2.35
CA PRO A 297 -10.78 -14.48 -1.13
C PRO A 297 -10.39 -15.31 0.10
N TYR A 298 -9.98 -14.63 1.17
CA TYR A 298 -9.55 -15.28 2.41
C TYR A 298 -10.62 -16.24 2.96
N GLU A 299 -11.88 -15.83 2.94
CA GLU A 299 -13.03 -16.60 3.42
C GLU A 299 -13.16 -17.94 2.68
N VAL A 300 -12.81 -17.97 1.39
CA VAL A 300 -12.78 -19.20 0.61
C VAL A 300 -11.55 -20.02 0.98
N ALA A 301 -10.36 -19.40 1.02
CA ALA A 301 -9.12 -20.09 1.33
C ALA A 301 -9.18 -20.84 2.68
N ILE A 302 -9.68 -20.19 3.73
CA ILE A 302 -9.75 -20.79 5.07
C ILE A 302 -10.74 -21.96 5.17
N SER A 303 -11.82 -21.96 4.36
CA SER A 303 -12.79 -23.06 4.39
C SER A 303 -12.30 -24.33 3.70
N ILE A 304 -11.36 -24.21 2.75
CA ILE A 304 -10.82 -25.34 1.98
C ILE A 304 -9.47 -25.83 2.50
N ASN A 305 -8.80 -25.10 3.39
CA ASN A 305 -7.49 -25.48 3.88
C ASN A 305 -7.36 -25.38 5.40
N GLU A 306 -7.33 -26.54 6.05
CA GLU A 306 -7.28 -26.61 7.51
C GLU A 306 -6.01 -26.00 8.12
N SER A 307 -4.91 -25.92 7.37
CA SER A 307 -3.67 -25.32 7.89
C SER A 307 -3.84 -23.81 8.15
N LEU A 308 -4.78 -23.16 7.47
CA LEU A 308 -5.14 -21.76 7.70
C LEU A 308 -5.93 -21.56 8.99
N PHE A 309 -6.40 -22.61 9.65
CA PHE A 309 -6.87 -22.48 11.03
C PHE A 309 -5.71 -22.28 12.01
N LYS A 310 -4.46 -22.65 11.71
CA LYS A 310 -3.34 -22.53 12.65
C LYS A 310 -2.30 -21.48 12.22
N MET A 311 -2.76 -20.28 11.87
CA MET A 311 -1.87 -19.16 11.54
C MET A 311 -1.20 -18.58 12.80
N LYS A 312 0.14 -18.67 12.89
CA LYS A 312 0.91 -18.11 14.01
C LYS A 312 1.04 -16.59 13.88
N GLU A 313 1.64 -16.14 12.80
CA GLU A 313 1.80 -14.72 12.49
C GLU A 313 0.97 -14.40 11.24
N VAL A 314 0.11 -13.39 11.32
CA VAL A 314 -0.70 -12.92 10.19
C VAL A 314 -0.35 -11.48 9.87
N PHE A 315 0.03 -11.21 8.62
CA PHE A 315 0.11 -9.86 8.10
C PHE A 315 -1.16 -9.60 7.28
N ILE A 316 -1.91 -8.56 7.61
CA ILE A 316 -3.16 -8.23 6.91
C ILE A 316 -3.14 -6.79 6.42
N SER A 317 -3.35 -6.63 5.11
CA SER A 317 -3.38 -5.33 4.43
C SER A 317 -4.49 -5.24 3.39
N VAL A 318 -5.66 -5.81 3.70
CA VAL A 318 -6.87 -5.73 2.87
C VAL A 318 -7.59 -4.39 3.06
N ASP A 319 -8.38 -3.99 2.09
CA ASP A 319 -9.18 -2.76 2.11
C ASP A 319 -10.48 -2.90 2.91
N ASN A 320 -11.02 -4.12 3.02
CA ASN A 320 -12.37 -4.31 3.56
C ASN A 320 -12.38 -4.77 5.03
N VAL A 321 -13.30 -4.19 5.81
CA VAL A 321 -13.51 -4.46 7.24
C VAL A 321 -13.94 -5.91 7.50
N ARG A 322 -14.73 -6.49 6.60
CA ARG A 322 -15.27 -7.83 6.74
C ARG A 322 -14.16 -8.88 6.84
N THR A 323 -13.22 -8.89 5.90
CA THR A 323 -12.09 -9.82 5.91
C THR A 323 -11.21 -9.61 7.15
N ARG A 324 -10.98 -8.36 7.57
CA ARG A 324 -10.24 -8.08 8.82
C ARG A 324 -10.92 -8.70 10.04
N THR A 325 -12.23 -8.60 10.13
CA THR A 325 -13.03 -9.19 11.20
C THR A 325 -13.04 -10.72 11.13
N ASN A 326 -13.17 -11.29 9.93
CA ASN A 326 -13.12 -12.74 9.72
C ASN A 326 -11.76 -13.34 10.10
N VAL A 327 -10.67 -12.66 9.76
CA VAL A 327 -9.31 -13.06 10.17
C VAL A 327 -9.18 -13.07 11.70
N GLN A 328 -9.73 -12.08 12.39
CA GLN A 328 -9.75 -12.09 13.85
C GLN A 328 -10.58 -13.25 14.41
N ALA A 329 -11.72 -13.56 13.80
CA ALA A 329 -12.60 -14.66 14.20
C ALA A 329 -11.94 -16.03 14.01
N ALA A 330 -10.97 -16.15 13.10
CA ALA A 330 -10.15 -17.35 12.95
C ALA A 330 -9.12 -17.53 14.08
N LEU A 331 -9.00 -16.58 15.02
CA LEU A 331 -8.14 -16.64 16.20
C LEU A 331 -6.66 -16.97 15.90
N PRO A 332 -5.99 -16.27 14.97
CA PRO A 332 -4.54 -16.40 14.78
C PRO A 332 -3.79 -16.01 16.06
N ARG A 333 -2.58 -16.54 16.28
CA ARG A 333 -1.82 -16.26 17.51
C ARG A 333 -1.46 -14.78 17.61
N LYS A 334 -1.04 -14.17 16.50
CA LYS A 334 -0.71 -12.74 16.40
C LYS A 334 -1.12 -12.18 15.04
N ILE A 335 -1.62 -10.95 15.04
CA ILE A 335 -1.97 -10.22 13.81
C ILE A 335 -1.22 -8.90 13.76
N TRP A 336 -0.60 -8.64 12.62
CA TRP A 336 -0.05 -7.36 12.21
C TRP A 336 -0.94 -6.80 11.13
N ASN A 337 -1.71 -5.81 11.53
CA ASN A 337 -2.59 -5.06 10.66
C ASN A 337 -1.83 -3.88 10.07
N ALA A 338 -1.86 -3.69 8.75
CA ALA A 338 -1.47 -2.44 8.10
C ALA A 338 -2.66 -1.82 7.38
N TRP A 339 -2.79 -0.50 7.45
CA TRP A 339 -3.85 0.25 6.77
C TRP A 339 -3.36 1.59 6.25
N THR A 340 -4.11 2.08 5.28
CA THR A 340 -4.05 3.43 4.73
C THR A 340 -5.47 3.97 4.71
N ASP A 341 -5.67 5.23 5.01
CA ASP A 341 -6.99 5.85 5.15
C ASP A 341 -6.91 7.33 4.78
N THR A 342 -8.00 7.93 4.32
CA THR A 342 -8.13 9.38 4.18
C THR A 342 -9.23 9.99 5.06
N HIS A 343 -9.67 9.25 6.09
CA HIS A 343 -10.69 9.70 7.02
C HIS A 343 -10.43 11.10 7.57
N ALA A 344 -11.51 11.89 7.68
CA ALA A 344 -11.50 13.29 8.10
C ALA A 344 -10.62 14.20 7.22
N ASN A 345 -10.53 13.91 5.91
CA ASN A 345 -9.74 14.65 4.93
C ASN A 345 -8.27 14.76 5.38
N THR A 346 -7.71 13.67 5.91
CA THR A 346 -6.28 13.62 6.25
C THR A 346 -5.75 12.30 5.75
N LEU A 347 -4.72 12.35 4.89
CA LEU A 347 -4.06 11.15 4.43
C LEU A 347 -3.28 10.52 5.58
N ARG A 348 -3.68 9.31 5.96
CA ARG A 348 -3.18 8.60 7.14
C ARG A 348 -2.74 7.19 6.78
N TYR A 349 -1.81 6.68 7.56
CA TYR A 349 -1.38 5.31 7.49
C TYR A 349 -1.00 4.80 8.87
N GLY A 350 -1.03 3.50 9.07
CA GLY A 350 -0.70 2.96 10.38
C GLY A 350 -0.58 1.46 10.38
N ILE A 351 -0.04 0.97 11.49
CA ILE A 351 0.05 -0.45 11.77
C ILE A 351 -0.46 -0.78 13.16
N GLY A 352 -0.94 -1.99 13.34
CA GLY A 352 -1.59 -2.47 14.53
C GLY A 352 -1.06 -3.84 14.88
N LYS A 353 -0.61 -4.00 16.12
CA LYS A 353 -0.20 -5.29 16.67
C LYS A 353 -1.33 -5.79 17.55
N HIS A 354 -1.90 -6.93 17.19
CA HIS A 354 -3.06 -7.48 17.88
C HIS A 354 -2.76 -8.90 18.37
N ASN A 355 -3.05 -9.10 19.64
CA ASN A 355 -3.09 -10.38 20.32
C ASN A 355 -4.46 -10.52 20.97
N PHE A 356 -4.98 -11.74 21.03
CA PHE A 356 -6.36 -11.97 21.47
C PHE A 356 -6.56 -11.83 22.97
N ILE A 357 -5.52 -12.16 23.76
CA ILE A 357 -5.58 -12.27 25.22
C ILE A 357 -5.05 -11.03 25.95
N ASP A 358 -4.39 -10.13 25.25
CA ASP A 358 -3.79 -8.93 25.86
C ASP A 358 -4.89 -7.94 26.30
N ASP A 359 -4.50 -6.94 27.09
CA ASP A 359 -5.40 -5.85 27.54
C ASP A 359 -5.75 -4.85 26.43
N TYR A 360 -5.05 -4.94 25.30
CA TYR A 360 -5.22 -4.07 24.15
C TYR A 360 -6.25 -4.60 23.15
N GLN A 361 -6.72 -3.71 22.29
CA GLN A 361 -7.71 -4.04 21.29
C GLN A 361 -7.25 -5.15 20.32
N CYS A 362 -8.09 -6.16 20.16
CA CYS A 362 -7.94 -7.12 19.07
C CYS A 362 -8.29 -6.44 17.72
N LEU A 363 -8.06 -7.10 16.58
CA LEU A 363 -8.36 -6.51 15.28
C LEU A 363 -9.86 -6.21 15.11
N ALA A 364 -10.75 -7.04 15.63
CA ALA A 364 -12.19 -6.79 15.59
C ALA A 364 -12.64 -5.62 16.49
N CYS A 365 -11.88 -5.28 17.54
CA CYS A 365 -12.15 -4.10 18.37
C CYS A 365 -11.96 -2.80 17.56
N VAL A 366 -10.97 -2.78 16.65
CA VAL A 366 -10.67 -1.61 15.79
C VAL A 366 -11.89 -1.18 14.99
N TYR A 367 -12.62 -2.17 14.49
CA TYR A 367 -13.80 -1.98 13.65
C TYR A 367 -15.10 -2.23 14.42
N TYR A 368 -15.04 -2.27 15.75
CA TYR A 368 -16.25 -2.43 16.54
C TYR A 368 -17.14 -1.22 16.31
N PRO A 369 -18.40 -1.42 15.89
CA PRO A 369 -19.27 -0.30 15.56
C PRO A 369 -19.44 0.64 16.75
N GLN A 370 -19.13 1.92 16.54
CA GLN A 370 -19.44 2.96 17.51
C GLN A 370 -20.89 3.39 17.25
N GLY A 371 -21.82 2.92 18.09
CA GLY A 371 -23.26 3.20 17.95
C GLY A 371 -24.06 2.07 17.29
N LYS A 372 -25.30 2.37 16.89
CA LYS A 372 -26.21 1.40 16.28
C LYS A 372 -25.74 1.13 14.85
N SER A 373 -25.21 -0.06 14.58
CA SER A 373 -24.89 -0.44 13.20
C SER A 373 -26.16 -0.56 12.39
N PRO A 374 -26.20 -0.05 11.14
CA PRO A 374 -27.28 -0.37 10.26
C PRO A 374 -27.29 -1.87 10.02
N THR A 375 -28.45 -2.49 10.16
CA THR A 375 -28.72 -3.87 9.75
C THR A 375 -28.50 -4.00 8.24
N GLN A 376 -28.34 -5.24 7.76
CA GLN A 376 -28.29 -5.48 6.31
C GLN A 376 -29.54 -4.93 5.61
N MET A 377 -30.70 -4.97 6.28
CA MET A 377 -31.95 -4.38 5.78
C MET A 377 -31.84 -2.85 5.63
N GLU A 378 -31.31 -2.16 6.63
CA GLU A 378 -31.08 -0.70 6.61
C GLU A 378 -30.06 -0.30 5.53
N LEU A 379 -29.04 -1.13 5.27
CA LEU A 379 -28.10 -0.90 4.16
C LEU A 379 -28.75 -1.12 2.79
N ASN A 380 -29.54 -2.18 2.65
CA ASN A 380 -30.20 -2.54 1.39
C ASN A 380 -31.24 -1.51 0.98
N THR A 381 -32.03 -1.02 1.94
CA THR A 381 -33.01 0.05 1.75
C THR A 381 -32.34 1.34 1.29
N ALA A 382 -31.27 1.76 1.98
CA ALA A 382 -30.49 2.93 1.60
C ALA A 382 -29.86 2.81 0.20
N LEU A 383 -29.41 1.62 -0.17
CA LEU A 383 -28.79 1.38 -1.48
C LEU A 383 -29.80 1.47 -2.63
N LEU A 384 -30.98 0.89 -2.46
CA LEU A 384 -32.03 0.83 -3.49
C LEU A 384 -32.96 2.05 -3.47
N GLY A 385 -32.86 2.91 -2.44
CA GLY A 385 -33.79 4.02 -2.24
C GLY A 385 -35.19 3.56 -1.86
N LEU A 386 -35.32 2.38 -1.26
CA LEU A 386 -36.59 1.78 -0.80
C LEU A 386 -36.72 1.93 0.72
N ASN A 387 -37.94 1.83 1.26
CA ASN A 387 -38.14 1.65 2.70
C ASN A 387 -38.14 0.16 3.10
N GLU A 388 -38.04 -0.15 4.39
CA GLU A 388 -37.90 -1.54 4.86
C GLU A 388 -39.14 -2.40 4.58
N GLU A 389 -40.35 -1.83 4.68
CA GLU A 389 -41.60 -2.55 4.42
C GLU A 389 -41.69 -2.96 2.95
N GLU A 390 -41.37 -2.03 2.04
CA GLU A 390 -41.34 -2.26 0.60
C GLU A 390 -40.29 -3.29 0.24
N LEU A 391 -39.06 -3.15 0.75
CA LEU A 391 -37.99 -4.11 0.51
C LEU A 391 -38.38 -5.53 0.99
N ASN A 392 -38.92 -5.66 2.20
CA ASN A 392 -39.38 -6.93 2.73
C ASN A 392 -40.52 -7.53 1.92
N SER A 393 -41.51 -6.71 1.53
CA SER A 393 -42.64 -7.14 0.70
C SER A 393 -42.14 -7.73 -0.61
N ARG A 394 -41.19 -7.07 -1.28
CA ARG A 394 -40.66 -7.54 -2.57
C ARG A 394 -39.78 -8.78 -2.45
N ILE A 395 -39.01 -8.92 -1.37
CA ILE A 395 -38.27 -10.15 -1.09
C ILE A 395 -39.23 -11.32 -0.83
N GLN A 396 -40.29 -11.10 -0.05
CA GLN A 396 -41.27 -12.14 0.28
C GLN A 396 -42.12 -12.55 -0.93
N GLN A 397 -42.51 -11.58 -1.77
CA GLN A 397 -43.28 -11.82 -2.99
C GLN A 397 -42.41 -12.31 -4.15
N ASN A 398 -41.08 -12.22 -4.00
CA ASN A 398 -40.08 -12.62 -4.99
C ASN A 398 -40.30 -11.94 -6.34
N ASP A 399 -40.61 -10.64 -6.29
CA ASP A 399 -40.91 -9.83 -7.48
C ASP A 399 -39.80 -9.92 -8.54
N PRO A 400 -40.10 -9.73 -9.83
CA PRO A 400 -39.05 -9.50 -10.80
C PRO A 400 -38.37 -8.15 -10.55
N ILE A 401 -37.06 -8.12 -10.71
CA ILE A 401 -36.26 -6.89 -10.72
C ILE A 401 -36.63 -6.06 -11.96
N LYS A 402 -36.85 -4.76 -11.76
CA LYS A 402 -37.21 -3.79 -12.81
C LYS A 402 -36.08 -2.80 -13.00
N GLU A 403 -36.02 -2.16 -14.17
CA GLU A 403 -35.07 -1.07 -14.44
C GLU A 403 -35.20 0.08 -13.42
N GLU A 404 -36.44 0.35 -12.99
CA GLU A 404 -36.79 1.37 -11.98
C GLU A 404 -36.04 1.15 -10.65
N ASP A 405 -35.80 -0.11 -10.27
CA ASP A 405 -35.14 -0.49 -9.01
C ASP A 405 -33.68 -0.04 -8.97
N PHE A 406 -33.08 0.20 -10.14
CA PHE A 406 -31.71 0.66 -10.27
C PHE A 406 -31.60 2.16 -10.58
N GLN A 407 -32.72 2.87 -10.79
CA GLN A 407 -32.68 4.31 -11.04
C GLN A 407 -32.04 5.08 -9.89
N PHE A 408 -32.37 4.72 -8.65
CA PHE A 408 -31.74 5.32 -7.47
C PHE A 408 -30.23 5.07 -7.46
N ILE A 409 -29.81 3.84 -7.77
CA ILE A 409 -28.39 3.48 -7.82
C ILE A 409 -27.68 4.27 -8.93
N PHE A 410 -28.23 4.29 -10.14
CA PHE A 410 -27.63 4.99 -11.30
C PHE A 410 -27.57 6.50 -11.13
N LYS A 411 -28.50 7.07 -10.36
CA LYS A 411 -28.55 8.51 -10.09
C LYS A 411 -27.58 8.92 -8.99
N ASN A 412 -27.46 8.12 -7.93
CA ASN A 412 -26.71 8.52 -6.73
C ASN A 412 -25.30 7.93 -6.64
N TYR A 413 -24.95 6.97 -7.49
CA TYR A 413 -23.65 6.30 -7.45
C TYR A 413 -22.98 6.30 -8.83
N ILE A 414 -21.67 6.53 -8.84
CA ILE A 414 -20.83 6.43 -10.04
C ILE A 414 -20.49 4.97 -10.27
N LEU A 415 -20.88 4.43 -11.43
CA LEU A 415 -20.64 3.05 -11.80
C LEU A 415 -19.73 2.94 -13.01
N ARG A 416 -18.82 1.95 -12.97
CA ARG A 416 -18.08 1.56 -14.17
C ARG A 416 -19.00 0.87 -15.18
N PRO A 417 -18.69 0.92 -16.49
CA PRO A 417 -19.54 0.30 -17.52
C PRO A 417 -19.83 -1.19 -17.29
N ASP A 418 -18.86 -1.96 -16.79
CA ASP A 418 -19.02 -3.38 -16.43
C ASP A 418 -20.00 -3.58 -15.27
N GLN A 419 -19.95 -2.73 -14.26
CA GLN A 419 -20.85 -2.74 -13.10
C GLN A 419 -22.29 -2.42 -13.52
N LYS A 420 -22.45 -1.39 -14.38
CA LYS A 420 -23.75 -1.03 -14.94
C LYS A 420 -24.33 -2.17 -15.77
N GLN A 421 -23.50 -2.83 -16.59
CA GLN A 421 -23.95 -3.98 -17.38
C GLN A 421 -24.38 -5.16 -16.49
N ARG A 422 -23.65 -5.43 -15.40
CA ARG A 422 -24.04 -6.48 -14.43
C ARG A 422 -25.39 -6.20 -13.80
N LEU A 423 -25.67 -4.94 -13.43
CA LEU A 423 -26.98 -4.53 -12.90
C LEU A 423 -28.09 -4.74 -13.93
N ILE A 424 -27.87 -4.30 -15.16
CA ILE A 424 -28.84 -4.48 -16.25
C ILE A 424 -29.15 -5.97 -16.48
N ASN A 425 -28.16 -6.85 -16.35
CA ASN A 425 -28.35 -8.30 -16.52
C ASN A 425 -29.20 -8.96 -15.40
N LEU A 426 -29.44 -8.26 -14.28
CA LEU A 426 -30.33 -8.73 -13.22
C LEU A 426 -31.80 -8.43 -13.50
N ILE A 427 -32.11 -7.56 -14.45
CA ILE A 427 -33.49 -7.18 -14.76
C ILE A 427 -34.28 -8.40 -15.24
N GLY A 428 -35.47 -8.58 -14.67
CA GLY A 428 -36.34 -9.73 -14.90
C GLY A 428 -36.01 -10.95 -14.04
N GLN A 429 -34.89 -10.97 -13.31
CA GLN A 429 -34.59 -12.01 -12.34
C GLN A 429 -35.37 -11.81 -11.03
N PRO A 430 -35.50 -12.84 -10.17
CA PRO A 430 -36.09 -12.70 -8.84
C PRO A 430 -35.41 -11.62 -7.99
N PHE A 431 -36.19 -10.85 -7.23
CA PHE A 431 -35.67 -9.73 -6.41
C PHE A 431 -34.63 -10.18 -5.39
N ASN A 432 -34.74 -11.41 -4.89
CA ASN A 432 -33.76 -11.96 -3.95
C ASN A 432 -32.36 -12.14 -4.56
N ASN A 433 -32.22 -12.20 -5.90
CA ASN A 433 -30.94 -12.32 -6.59
C ASN A 433 -30.09 -11.04 -6.48
N ILE A 434 -30.70 -9.91 -6.10
CA ILE A 434 -29.95 -8.71 -5.70
C ILE A 434 -29.03 -9.04 -4.51
N PHE A 435 -29.47 -9.91 -3.59
CA PHE A 435 -28.83 -10.20 -2.30
C PHE A 435 -28.13 -11.56 -2.24
N HIS A 436 -28.49 -12.52 -3.11
CA HIS A 436 -27.95 -13.87 -3.12
C HIS A 436 -27.21 -14.19 -4.43
N GLY A 437 -25.88 -14.30 -4.38
CA GLY A 437 -25.07 -14.91 -5.45
C GLY A 437 -23.75 -14.20 -5.77
N GLU A 438 -22.87 -14.90 -6.47
CA GLU A 438 -21.60 -14.37 -7.01
C GLU A 438 -21.79 -13.18 -7.97
N CYS A 439 -23.03 -12.91 -8.41
CA CYS A 439 -23.44 -11.79 -9.27
C CYS A 439 -24.41 -10.80 -8.59
N GLY A 440 -24.66 -10.89 -7.28
CA GLY A 440 -25.56 -9.97 -6.58
C GLY A 440 -25.06 -8.52 -6.60
N VAL A 441 -25.97 -7.56 -6.47
CA VAL A 441 -25.69 -6.13 -6.41
C VAL A 441 -24.70 -5.78 -5.30
N PHE A 442 -24.60 -6.61 -4.25
CA PHE A 442 -23.65 -6.41 -3.15
C PHE A 442 -22.21 -6.84 -3.45
N ASN A 443 -21.96 -7.55 -4.56
CA ASN A 443 -20.61 -7.69 -5.13
C ASN A 443 -20.23 -6.49 -6.01
N LEU A 444 -21.18 -5.61 -6.33
CA LEU A 444 -20.83 -4.31 -6.86
C LEU A 444 -20.27 -3.52 -5.69
N ARG A 445 -19.01 -3.13 -5.80
CA ARG A 445 -18.41 -2.05 -5.01
C ARG A 445 -19.18 -0.77 -5.32
N LEU A 446 -20.38 -0.63 -4.77
CA LEU A 446 -21.26 0.51 -4.88
C LEU A 446 -20.78 1.51 -3.82
N GLY A 447 -19.98 2.47 -4.26
CA GLY A 447 -19.65 3.61 -3.42
C GLY A 447 -18.72 3.34 -2.23
N GLU A 448 -18.04 2.20 -2.13
CA GLU A 448 -16.67 2.29 -1.61
C GLU A 448 -15.91 3.06 -2.69
N LYS A 449 -15.80 4.38 -2.52
CA LYS A 449 -14.79 5.18 -3.20
C LYS A 449 -13.49 4.44 -2.93
N HIS A 450 -13.03 3.63 -3.87
CA HIS A 450 -11.68 3.09 -3.82
C HIS A 450 -10.79 4.31 -3.93
N GLU A 451 -10.34 4.81 -2.78
CA GLU A 451 -9.53 6.00 -2.67
C GLU A 451 -8.28 5.78 -3.52
N ARG A 452 -8.26 6.44 -4.69
CA ARG A 452 -7.13 6.44 -5.60
C ARG A 452 -6.12 7.40 -5.03
N THR A 453 -5.47 6.98 -3.96
CA THR A 453 -4.40 7.78 -3.37
C THR A 453 -3.18 7.61 -4.26
N THR A 454 -2.77 8.69 -4.93
CA THR A 454 -1.52 8.76 -5.73
C THR A 454 -0.27 8.88 -4.86
N ALA A 455 -0.41 8.90 -3.53
CA ALA A 455 0.69 8.93 -2.58
C ALA A 455 1.43 7.59 -2.55
N THR A 456 2.27 7.36 -3.58
CA THR A 456 3.04 6.12 -3.79
C THR A 456 3.90 5.74 -2.61
N HIS A 457 4.37 6.73 -1.85
CA HIS A 457 5.23 6.54 -0.69
C HIS A 457 4.51 5.93 0.52
N ILE A 458 3.20 6.14 0.67
CA ILE A 458 2.43 5.69 1.84
C ILE A 458 2.44 4.16 1.99
N PRO A 459 2.14 3.37 0.95
CA PRO A 459 2.31 1.92 1.00
C PRO A 459 3.71 1.48 1.43
N MET A 460 4.75 2.19 0.95
CA MET A 460 6.13 1.88 1.29
C MET A 460 6.42 2.16 2.77
N LEU A 461 5.97 3.31 3.28
CA LEU A 461 6.10 3.67 4.69
C LEU A 461 5.42 2.64 5.59
N VAL A 462 4.14 2.34 5.35
CA VAL A 462 3.37 1.44 6.21
C VAL A 462 3.87 0.00 6.15
N GLY A 463 4.19 -0.50 4.95
CA GLY A 463 4.68 -1.86 4.77
C GLY A 463 6.05 -2.08 5.40
N THR A 464 6.97 -1.12 5.22
CA THR A 464 8.31 -1.19 5.81
C THR A 464 8.26 -1.05 7.32
N TYR A 465 7.44 -0.14 7.85
CA TYR A 465 7.28 0.05 9.28
C TYR A 465 6.69 -1.20 9.96
N LEU A 466 5.78 -1.91 9.31
CA LEU A 466 5.29 -3.21 9.77
C LEU A 466 6.42 -4.23 9.89
N VAL A 467 7.25 -4.36 8.85
CA VAL A 467 8.38 -5.31 8.85
C VAL A 467 9.42 -4.96 9.90
N ILE A 468 9.72 -3.66 10.09
CA ILE A 468 10.59 -3.17 11.16
C ILE A 468 10.06 -3.64 12.52
N GLN A 469 8.79 -3.34 12.83
CA GLN A 469 8.21 -3.64 14.14
C GLN A 469 8.05 -5.15 14.37
N TYR A 470 7.81 -5.92 13.30
CA TYR A 470 7.85 -7.38 13.35
C TYR A 470 9.23 -7.89 13.74
N ILE A 471 10.30 -7.42 13.08
CA ILE A 471 11.68 -7.85 13.37
C ILE A 471 12.11 -7.42 14.77
N LEU A 472 11.88 -6.16 15.15
CA LEU A 472 12.18 -5.67 16.51
C LEU A 472 11.46 -6.52 17.56
N HIS A 473 10.25 -6.97 17.28
CA HIS A 473 9.52 -7.89 18.17
C HIS A 473 10.11 -9.30 18.21
N GLN A 474 10.60 -9.85 17.09
CA GLN A 474 11.29 -11.15 17.05
C GLN A 474 12.65 -11.12 17.77
N LEU A 475 13.29 -9.94 17.83
CA LEU A 475 14.55 -9.72 18.54
C LEU A 475 14.37 -9.50 20.04
N GLU A 476 13.14 -9.60 20.57
CA GLU A 476 12.82 -9.52 22.00
C GLU A 476 13.44 -8.32 22.72
N ILE A 477 13.40 -7.14 22.07
CA ILE A 477 13.97 -5.93 22.65
C ILE A 477 13.22 -5.55 23.93
N GLU A 478 13.93 -5.61 25.06
CA GLU A 478 13.42 -5.23 26.39
C GLU A 478 13.43 -3.70 26.59
N GLU A 479 14.41 -3.01 26.00
CA GLU A 479 14.60 -1.57 26.10
C GLU A 479 14.04 -0.86 24.84
N GLY A 480 12.82 -0.34 24.90
CA GLY A 480 12.26 0.45 23.80
C GLY A 480 10.75 0.67 23.90
N GLU A 481 10.25 1.59 23.07
CA GLU A 481 8.83 1.93 22.97
C GLU A 481 8.18 1.26 21.75
N LEU A 482 8.36 -0.05 21.64
CA LEU A 482 7.74 -0.83 20.56
C LEU A 482 6.21 -0.74 20.61
N ILE A 483 5.58 -0.92 19.45
CA ILE A 483 4.12 -0.86 19.35
C ILE A 483 3.49 -1.95 20.21
N GLN A 484 2.68 -1.49 21.16
CA GLN A 484 1.88 -2.35 22.01
C GLN A 484 0.47 -2.59 21.43
N SER A 485 -0.04 -1.63 20.65
CA SER A 485 -1.39 -1.69 20.06
C SER A 485 -1.41 -1.09 18.66
N ILE A 486 -1.25 0.23 18.52
CA ILE A 486 -1.30 0.94 17.23
C ILE A 486 -0.12 1.90 17.10
N ALA A 487 0.39 2.04 15.89
CA ALA A 487 1.04 3.27 15.44
C ALA A 487 0.22 3.91 14.31
N ASP A 488 -0.08 5.20 14.43
CA ASP A 488 -0.97 5.95 13.55
C ASP A 488 -0.29 7.25 13.12
N PHE A 489 -0.15 7.44 11.81
CA PHE A 489 0.65 8.50 11.23
C PHE A 489 -0.20 9.32 10.27
N ASN A 490 0.03 10.63 10.30
CA ASN A 490 -0.42 11.56 9.27
C ASN A 490 0.71 11.70 8.23
N ALA A 491 0.36 11.56 6.95
CA ALA A 491 1.28 11.67 5.82
C ALA A 491 1.94 13.05 5.68
N PHE A 492 1.32 14.09 6.24
CA PHE A 492 1.77 15.46 6.14
C PHE A 492 2.57 15.93 7.36
N THR A 493 2.74 15.10 8.37
CA THR A 493 3.53 15.37 9.57
C THR A 493 4.66 14.36 9.73
N TYR A 494 5.61 14.65 10.60
CA TYR A 494 6.69 13.70 10.90
C TYR A 494 6.30 12.70 12.00
N PRO A 495 6.71 11.42 11.91
CA PRO A 495 6.42 10.45 12.95
C PRO A 495 7.11 10.84 14.27
N SER A 496 6.43 10.57 15.38
CA SER A 496 6.90 10.80 16.74
C SER A 496 6.41 9.68 17.67
N GLU A 497 6.82 9.71 18.94
CA GLU A 497 6.29 8.82 19.98
C GLU A 497 4.77 8.96 20.15
N GLU A 498 4.21 10.16 19.94
CA GLU A 498 2.77 10.42 20.09
C GLU A 498 1.91 9.62 19.09
N CYS A 499 2.52 9.17 17.99
CA CYS A 499 1.89 8.27 17.04
C CYS A 499 1.62 6.87 17.62
N LEU A 500 2.26 6.50 18.74
CA LEU A 500 2.14 5.20 19.38
C LEU A 500 0.97 5.19 20.39
N ILE A 501 -0.15 4.61 19.96
CA ILE A 501 -1.41 4.69 20.69
C ILE A 501 -1.72 3.35 21.34
N LYS A 502 -1.88 3.36 22.67
CA LYS A 502 -2.38 2.22 23.45
C LYS A 502 -3.90 2.26 23.54
N LYS A 503 -4.58 1.50 22.68
CA LYS A 503 -6.05 1.38 22.72
C LYS A 503 -6.47 0.12 23.49
N LYS A 504 -7.31 0.30 24.51
CA LYS A 504 -7.86 -0.81 25.29
C LYS A 504 -8.87 -1.60 24.47
N ARG A 505 -9.01 -2.89 24.78
CA ARG A 505 -10.06 -3.73 24.19
C ARG A 505 -11.46 -3.20 24.51
N ASN A 506 -12.38 -3.37 23.57
CA ASN A 506 -13.79 -3.14 23.80
C ASN A 506 -14.39 -4.34 24.56
N PRO A 507 -15.05 -4.13 25.72
CA PRO A 507 -15.58 -5.21 26.55
C PRO A 507 -16.65 -6.06 25.84
N ASN A 508 -17.33 -5.49 24.84
CA ASN A 508 -18.38 -6.15 24.07
C ASN A 508 -17.88 -6.80 22.78
N CYS A 509 -16.57 -6.73 22.50
CA CYS A 509 -15.97 -7.40 21.35
C CYS A 509 -15.75 -8.89 21.61
N ILE A 510 -15.52 -9.68 20.56
CA ILE A 510 -15.26 -11.13 20.66
C ILE A 510 -14.08 -11.48 21.57
N CYS A 511 -13.09 -10.60 21.72
CA CYS A 511 -11.98 -10.81 22.67
C CYS A 511 -12.39 -10.69 24.15
N GLY A 512 -13.54 -10.08 24.44
CA GLY A 512 -14.16 -10.07 25.77
C GLY A 512 -15.04 -11.30 26.04
N ASN A 513 -15.34 -12.11 25.02
CA ASN A 513 -16.23 -13.26 25.16
C ASN A 513 -15.47 -14.48 25.76
N PRO A 514 -15.95 -15.06 26.89
CA PRO A 514 -15.28 -16.19 27.54
C PRO A 514 -15.08 -17.42 26.65
N ILE A 515 -16.05 -17.72 25.78
CA ILE A 515 -16.00 -18.88 24.87
C ILE A 515 -14.85 -18.70 23.89
N TYR A 516 -14.71 -17.53 23.25
CA TYR A 516 -13.62 -17.29 22.33
C TYR A 516 -12.25 -17.28 23.04
N GLN A 517 -12.18 -16.78 24.27
CA GLN A 517 -10.95 -16.84 25.07
C GLN A 517 -10.55 -18.28 25.36
N GLU A 518 -11.50 -19.15 25.70
CA GLU A 518 -11.24 -20.58 25.91
C GLU A 518 -10.76 -21.26 24.62
N VAL A 519 -11.43 -21.02 23.49
CA VAL A 519 -11.01 -21.55 22.19
C VAL A 519 -9.61 -21.07 21.81
N PHE A 520 -9.29 -19.80 22.04
CA PHE A 520 -7.95 -19.27 21.77
C PHE A 520 -6.89 -19.95 22.66
N LYS A 521 -7.16 -20.12 23.95
CA LYS A 521 -6.25 -20.81 24.88
C LYS A 521 -6.01 -22.24 24.42
N ASN A 522 -7.06 -23.03 24.20
CA ASN A 522 -6.94 -24.43 23.73
C ASN A 522 -6.16 -24.57 22.41
N LYS A 523 -6.13 -23.51 21.60
CA LYS A 523 -5.44 -23.49 20.30
C LYS A 523 -3.95 -23.17 20.41
N TRP A 524 -3.52 -22.38 21.40
CA TRP A 524 -2.20 -21.75 21.43
C TRP A 524 -1.43 -21.87 22.76
N MET A 525 -2.09 -22.25 23.86
CA MET A 525 -1.54 -22.41 25.21
C MET A 525 -1.73 -23.86 25.65
#